data_AF-A0A7J2WQU0-F1
#
_entry.id   AF-A0A7J2WQU0-F1
#
_cell.length_a   1.000
_cell.length_b   1.000
_cell.length_c   1.000
_cell.angle_alpha   90.00
_cell.angle_beta   90.00
_cell.angle_gamma   90.00
#
_symmetry.space_group_name_H-M   'P 1'
#
loop_
_entity.id
_entity.type
_entity.pdbx_description
1 polymer ?
#
loop_
_entity_poly.entity_id
_entity_poly.type
_entity_poly.pdbx_seq_one_letter_code
_entity_poly.pdbx_strand_id
1 'polypeptide(L)'
;MGLIASREVDLIVRAVGKCYLSCSHCNWSEEVRETYLKESSLELLLDILIGEGYKPEVYFSCPDPLLHPSLPLLINAPIERGLRSTVFVPARTRSDRKVWESLLYASRIFVFSSSVRDLRGSKELLKFLVSNGSDLKLMFLRSLREDLNPILEFAKDMGLEIWVAPPLFKASRIEDPSDRSLEIGRRVAKFMSVYDVRIAFKGDFPFKMIEGPRCEIGCKLLYLDPEGRVGRCPFNVPIQHNPSPLEAVRILNESCERGEVRRVELVPSIKLITEEGNEIYERDLELLSLIGELGSLSQAARAIGATPSSIFKRIRRMESILGFNLITSSRGGYLRGGVRLTPECEELVRRYRELKVSIINKYRLSSVEKSSG
;
A
#
# COMPACT_ATOMS: atom_id res chain seq x y z
N MET A 1 -30.00 6.53 -15.23
CA MET A 1 -28.97 7.37 -14.59
C MET A 1 -27.71 6.55 -14.51
N GLY A 2 -26.74 6.84 -15.40
CA GLY A 2 -25.46 6.11 -15.40
C GLY A 2 -24.72 6.35 -14.10
N LEU A 3 -24.24 5.27 -13.48
CA LEU A 3 -23.31 5.31 -12.35
C LEU A 3 -22.06 6.08 -12.81
N ILE A 4 -21.95 7.34 -12.42
CA ILE A 4 -20.68 8.06 -12.51
C ILE A 4 -19.73 7.30 -11.57
N ALA A 5 -18.69 6.69 -12.12
CA ALA A 5 -17.66 6.03 -11.32
C ALA A 5 -17.14 7.04 -10.28
N SER A 6 -17.25 6.70 -9.00
CA SER A 6 -16.81 7.56 -7.89
C SER A 6 -15.34 7.91 -8.07
N ARG A 7 -14.99 9.19 -7.96
CA ARG A 7 -13.60 9.66 -8.11
C ARG A 7 -12.84 9.45 -6.80
N GLU A 8 -11.80 8.63 -6.80
CA GLU A 8 -10.96 8.39 -5.62
C GLU A 8 -10.17 9.67 -5.24
N VAL A 9 -10.09 9.94 -3.95
CA VAL A 9 -9.30 11.03 -3.36
C VAL A 9 -8.64 10.53 -2.08
N ASP A 10 -7.36 10.84 -1.88
CA ASP A 10 -6.70 10.59 -0.60
C ASP A 10 -6.81 11.83 0.28
N LEU A 11 -7.38 11.70 1.48
CA LEU A 11 -7.47 12.77 2.46
C LEU A 11 -6.51 12.49 3.62
N ILE A 12 -5.47 13.31 3.74
CA ILE A 12 -4.53 13.26 4.85
C ILE A 12 -5.05 14.16 5.96
N VAL A 13 -5.34 13.59 7.12
CA VAL A 13 -5.86 14.29 8.28
C VAL A 13 -4.78 14.36 9.35
N ARG A 14 -4.45 15.57 9.79
CA ARG A 14 -3.63 15.80 10.98
C ARG A 14 -4.55 16.18 12.13
N ALA A 15 -4.86 15.20 12.97
CA ALA A 15 -5.82 15.39 14.07
C ALA A 15 -5.27 16.27 15.20
N VAL A 16 -3.95 16.28 15.41
CA VAL A 16 -3.28 16.92 16.54
C VAL A 16 -2.17 17.84 16.07
N GLY A 17 -2.09 19.05 16.61
CA GLY A 17 -1.08 20.05 16.24
C GLY A 17 0.28 19.88 16.93
N LYS A 18 0.31 19.23 18.10
CA LYS A 18 1.52 19.07 18.89
C LYS A 18 1.96 17.61 18.96
N CYS A 19 3.26 17.38 18.83
CA CYS A 19 3.88 16.07 19.03
C CYS A 19 4.86 16.14 20.22
N TYR A 20 4.85 15.12 21.07
CA TYR A 20 5.81 15.00 22.19
C TYR A 20 7.01 14.10 21.85
N LEU A 21 7.12 13.66 20.60
CA LEU A 21 8.18 12.77 20.15
C LEU A 21 9.29 13.54 19.43
N SER A 22 10.54 13.20 19.71
CA SER A 22 11.73 13.76 19.06
C SER A 22 12.23 12.84 17.93
N CYS A 23 11.47 12.75 16.83
CA CYS A 23 11.82 11.90 15.69
C CYS A 23 12.85 12.58 14.78
N SER A 24 13.92 11.86 14.41
CA SER A 24 14.99 12.35 13.52
C SER A 24 14.52 12.76 12.12
N HIS A 25 13.36 12.27 11.70
CA HIS A 25 12.78 12.53 10.38
C HIS A 25 11.40 13.19 10.44
N CYS A 26 11.09 13.90 11.54
CA CYS A 26 9.83 14.62 11.68
C CYS A 26 9.72 15.75 10.64
N ASN A 27 8.54 15.90 10.04
CA ASN A 27 8.20 17.06 9.20
C ASN A 27 7.44 18.16 9.97
N TRP A 28 7.13 17.92 11.25
CA TRP A 28 6.23 18.73 12.06
C TRP A 28 6.93 19.33 13.30
N SER A 29 8.26 19.36 13.31
CA SER A 29 9.06 19.72 14.50
C SER A 29 8.96 21.18 14.94
N GLU A 30 8.39 22.06 14.11
CA GLU A 30 8.31 23.51 14.36
C GLU A 30 6.98 23.96 14.99
N GLU A 31 5.96 23.10 15.06
CA GLU A 31 4.65 23.45 15.62
C GLU A 31 4.54 23.13 17.10
N VAL A 32 4.26 24.18 17.89
CA VAL A 32 4.26 24.14 19.37
C VAL A 32 2.84 24.25 19.94
N ARG A 33 1.83 24.54 19.12
CA ARG A 33 0.44 24.79 19.57
C ARG A 33 -0.31 23.50 19.81
N GLU A 34 -0.89 23.40 20.99
CA GLU A 34 -1.80 22.31 21.35
C GLU A 34 -3.18 22.58 20.75
N THR A 35 -3.36 22.15 19.50
CA THR A 35 -4.62 22.23 18.76
C THR A 35 -5.13 20.82 18.46
N TYR A 36 -6.45 20.65 18.52
CA TYR A 36 -7.16 19.41 18.23
C TYR A 36 -8.23 19.66 17.15
N LEU A 37 -8.26 18.81 16.12
CA LEU A 37 -9.24 18.90 15.03
C LEU A 37 -10.65 18.68 15.56
N LYS A 38 -11.55 19.62 15.26
CA LYS A 38 -12.97 19.45 15.55
C LYS A 38 -13.58 18.38 14.65
N GLU A 39 -14.35 17.47 15.23
CA GLU A 39 -15.06 16.41 14.52
C GLU A 39 -15.92 16.95 13.38
N SER A 40 -16.70 18.00 13.66
CA SER A 40 -17.57 18.65 12.67
C SER A 40 -16.83 19.20 11.45
N SER A 41 -15.55 19.58 11.59
CA SER A 41 -14.74 20.04 10.45
C SER A 41 -14.43 18.90 9.48
N LEU A 42 -14.13 17.70 10.00
CA LEU A 42 -13.90 16.51 9.18
C LEU A 42 -15.21 16.04 8.53
N GLU A 43 -16.28 15.92 9.32
CA GLU A 43 -17.58 15.46 8.84
C GLU A 43 -18.09 16.31 7.69
N LEU A 44 -18.08 17.64 7.87
CA LEU A 44 -18.53 18.58 6.86
C LEU A 44 -17.71 18.45 5.55
N LEU A 45 -16.39 18.27 5.66
CA LEU A 45 -15.53 18.06 4.48
C LEU A 45 -15.86 16.73 3.78
N LEU A 46 -16.06 15.65 4.53
CA LEU A 46 -16.42 14.35 3.97
C LEU A 46 -17.76 14.40 3.25
N ASP A 47 -18.77 15.02 3.87
CA ASP A 47 -20.11 15.15 3.30
C ASP A 47 -20.09 15.93 1.98
N ILE A 48 -19.27 16.97 1.88
CA ILE A 48 -19.09 17.73 0.65
C ILE A 48 -18.35 16.93 -0.43
N LEU A 49 -17.27 16.24 -0.08
CA LEU A 49 -16.56 15.39 -1.04
C LEU A 49 -17.47 14.29 -1.60
N ILE A 50 -18.25 13.63 -0.73
CA ILE A 50 -19.21 12.60 -1.12
C ILE A 50 -20.32 13.20 -1.98
N GLY A 51 -20.87 14.35 -1.60
CA GLY A 51 -21.90 15.06 -2.36
C GLY A 51 -21.46 15.43 -3.77
N GLU A 52 -20.18 15.77 -3.95
CA GLU A 52 -19.56 16.06 -5.26
C GLU A 52 -19.09 14.79 -6.02
N GLY A 53 -19.42 13.60 -5.51
CA GLY A 53 -19.14 12.31 -6.17
C GLY A 53 -17.72 11.78 -5.98
N TYR A 54 -16.97 12.30 -5.00
CA TYR A 54 -15.68 11.75 -4.60
C TYR A 54 -15.85 10.66 -3.54
N LYS A 55 -14.88 9.74 -3.49
CA LYS A 55 -14.78 8.71 -2.47
C LYS A 55 -13.44 8.82 -1.74
N PRO A 56 -13.40 9.46 -0.56
CA PRO A 56 -12.17 9.63 0.19
C PRO A 56 -11.63 8.32 0.80
N GLU A 57 -10.34 8.07 0.66
CA GLU A 57 -9.58 7.23 1.58
C GLU A 57 -8.90 8.14 2.61
N VAL A 58 -9.26 7.98 3.88
CA VAL A 58 -8.88 8.91 4.95
C VAL A 58 -7.69 8.35 5.71
N TYR A 59 -6.66 9.17 5.90
CA TYR A 59 -5.44 8.80 6.60
C TYR A 59 -5.17 9.75 7.76
N PHE A 60 -5.31 9.27 8.99
CA PHE A 60 -4.90 10.00 10.20
C PHE A 60 -3.39 9.86 10.39
N SER A 61 -2.66 10.90 10.00
CA SER A 61 -1.19 10.92 9.99
C SER A 61 -0.60 11.60 11.22
N CYS A 62 0.73 11.59 11.31
CA CYS A 62 1.51 12.25 12.36
C CYS A 62 1.16 13.75 12.46
N PRO A 63 1.24 14.38 13.67
CA PRO A 63 1.58 13.85 15.01
C PRO A 63 0.71 12.69 15.53
N ASP A 64 1.13 12.01 16.60
CA ASP A 64 0.46 10.81 17.14
C ASP A 64 -1.06 11.07 17.35
N PRO A 65 -1.94 10.47 16.52
CA PRO A 65 -3.38 10.71 16.61
C PRO A 65 -3.97 10.30 17.96
N LEU A 66 -3.31 9.39 18.70
CA LEU A 66 -3.74 8.92 20.02
C LEU A 66 -3.76 10.02 21.09
N LEU A 67 -3.13 11.17 20.82
CA LEU A 67 -3.21 12.34 21.69
C LEU A 67 -4.56 13.07 21.58
N HIS A 68 -5.35 12.80 20.54
CA HIS A 68 -6.64 13.45 20.35
C HIS A 68 -7.71 12.90 21.31
N PRO A 69 -8.36 13.73 22.14
CA PRO A 69 -9.29 13.25 23.17
C PRO A 69 -10.52 12.53 22.59
N SER A 70 -10.97 12.94 21.41
CA SER A 70 -12.09 12.33 20.68
C SER A 70 -11.67 11.52 19.45
N LEU A 71 -10.48 10.91 19.47
CA LEU A 71 -10.01 10.13 18.33
C LEU A 71 -11.02 9.07 17.83
N PRO A 72 -11.73 8.31 18.70
CA PRO A 72 -12.72 7.33 18.24
C PRO A 72 -13.77 7.94 17.30
N LEU A 73 -14.27 9.14 17.62
CA LEU A 73 -15.30 9.82 16.83
C LEU A 73 -14.74 10.25 15.46
N LEU A 74 -13.52 10.80 15.45
CA LEU A 74 -12.83 11.15 14.20
C LEU A 74 -12.60 9.93 13.30
N ILE A 75 -12.09 8.82 13.86
CA ILE A 75 -11.80 7.60 13.10
C ILE A 75 -13.10 6.98 12.54
N ASN A 76 -14.19 7.05 13.30
CA ASN A 76 -15.47 6.44 12.93
C ASN A 76 -16.25 7.28 11.89
N ALA A 77 -16.07 8.60 11.87
CA ALA A 77 -16.78 9.48 10.93
C ALA A 77 -16.66 9.08 9.44
N PRO A 78 -15.47 8.69 8.92
CA PRO A 78 -15.36 8.08 7.58
C PRO A 78 -16.05 6.71 7.48
N ILE A 79 -15.94 5.86 8.50
CA ILE A 79 -16.49 4.48 8.49
C ILE A 79 -18.02 4.50 8.40
N GLU A 80 -18.69 5.36 9.16
CA GLU A 80 -20.15 5.55 9.11
C GLU A 80 -20.64 6.00 7.74
N ARG A 81 -19.76 6.64 6.95
CA ARG A 81 -20.00 7.06 5.57
C ARG A 81 -19.58 6.01 4.53
N GLY A 82 -19.23 4.80 4.96
CA GLY A 82 -18.79 3.71 4.08
C GLY A 82 -17.41 3.92 3.45
N LEU A 83 -16.58 4.79 4.04
CA LEU A 83 -15.22 5.09 3.59
C LEU A 83 -14.19 4.27 4.37
N ARG A 84 -12.93 4.33 3.92
CA ARG A 84 -11.79 3.77 4.66
C ARG A 84 -11.17 4.80 5.57
N SER A 85 -10.81 4.35 6.77
CA SER A 85 -10.13 5.12 7.82
C SER A 85 -8.84 4.39 8.20
N THR A 86 -7.70 4.94 7.79
CA THR A 86 -6.36 4.41 8.07
C THR A 86 -5.67 5.28 9.12
N VAL A 87 -5.13 4.70 10.18
CA VAL A 87 -4.49 5.45 11.27
C VAL A 87 -3.02 5.08 11.40
N PHE A 88 -2.15 6.09 11.51
CA PHE A 88 -0.72 5.92 11.74
C PHE A 88 -0.37 6.22 13.18
N VAL A 89 0.19 5.24 13.89
CA VAL A 89 0.63 5.40 15.29
C VAL A 89 2.11 5.04 15.43
N PRO A 90 2.90 5.82 16.19
CA PRO A 90 4.30 5.50 16.43
C PRO A 90 4.44 4.28 17.34
N ALA A 91 5.48 3.46 17.12
CA ALA A 91 5.81 2.30 17.96
C ALA A 91 6.30 2.65 19.38
N ARG A 92 6.07 3.87 19.87
CA ARG A 92 6.50 4.35 21.20
C ARG A 92 5.36 4.63 22.15
N THR A 93 4.11 4.42 21.73
CA THR A 93 2.96 4.85 22.50
C THR A 93 2.75 3.95 23.72
N ARG A 94 3.46 4.28 24.81
CA ARG A 94 3.14 3.85 26.18
C ARG A 94 1.84 4.54 26.59
N SER A 95 0.74 3.98 26.14
CA SER A 95 -0.58 4.42 26.55
C SER A 95 -1.29 3.28 27.26
N ASP A 96 -2.21 3.66 28.14
CA ASP A 96 -3.09 2.69 28.79
C ASP A 96 -3.94 1.96 27.74
N ARG A 97 -4.39 0.76 28.07
CA ARG A 97 -5.18 -0.13 27.22
C ARG A 97 -6.43 0.56 26.64
N LYS A 98 -7.05 1.47 27.40
CA LYS A 98 -8.18 2.29 26.94
C LYS A 98 -7.86 3.15 25.70
N VAL A 99 -6.63 3.65 25.60
CA VAL A 99 -6.19 4.43 24.44
C VAL A 99 -5.96 3.52 23.23
N TRP A 100 -5.57 2.27 23.43
CA TRP A 100 -5.42 1.31 22.32
C TRP A 100 -6.78 0.87 21.76
N GLU A 101 -7.81 0.79 22.62
CA GLU A 101 -9.18 0.47 22.19
C GLU A 101 -9.71 1.45 21.15
N SER A 102 -9.29 2.73 21.18
CA SER A 102 -9.70 3.71 20.15
C SER A 102 -9.23 3.34 18.74
N LEU A 103 -8.17 2.53 18.60
CA LEU A 103 -7.67 2.11 17.30
C LEU A 103 -8.52 1.00 16.67
N LEU A 104 -9.32 0.28 17.46
CA LEU A 104 -10.16 -0.81 16.95
C LEU A 104 -11.27 -0.31 16.03
N TYR A 105 -11.59 1.00 16.08
CA TYR A 105 -12.53 1.66 15.17
C TYR A 105 -11.93 1.89 13.76
N ALA A 106 -10.62 1.79 13.60
CA ALA A 106 -9.97 2.05 12.32
C ALA A 106 -10.11 0.86 11.37
N SER A 107 -10.34 1.14 10.08
CA SER A 107 -10.33 0.09 9.05
C SER A 107 -8.94 -0.50 8.79
N ARG A 108 -7.89 0.28 9.05
CA ARG A 108 -6.49 -0.14 8.96
C ARG A 108 -5.62 0.64 9.93
N ILE A 109 -4.63 -0.03 10.50
CA ILE A 109 -3.66 0.57 11.41
C ILE A 109 -2.25 0.35 10.85
N PHE A 110 -1.49 1.43 10.73
CA PHE A 110 -0.05 1.39 10.53
C PHE A 110 0.64 1.72 11.85
N VAL A 111 1.34 0.76 12.43
CA VAL A 111 2.30 1.04 13.51
C VAL A 111 3.64 1.31 12.87
N PHE A 112 4.12 2.56 12.98
CA PHE A 112 5.36 2.97 12.33
C PHE A 112 6.53 3.17 13.30
N SER A 113 7.74 2.94 12.84
CA SER A 113 8.96 3.15 13.62
C SER A 113 10.17 3.38 12.72
N SER A 114 11.17 4.12 13.21
CA SER A 114 12.51 4.17 12.63
C SER A 114 13.53 3.41 13.48
N SER A 115 13.08 2.63 14.48
CA SER A 115 13.98 1.88 15.37
C SER A 115 13.41 0.52 15.77
N VAL A 116 14.22 -0.52 15.59
CA VAL A 116 13.93 -1.88 16.09
C VAL A 116 13.68 -1.88 17.60
N ARG A 117 14.37 -1.01 18.34
CA ARG A 117 14.19 -0.89 19.79
C ARG A 117 12.78 -0.47 20.15
N ASP A 118 12.25 0.51 19.44
CA ASP A 118 10.90 1.03 19.66
C ASP A 118 9.86 -0.02 19.26
N LEU A 119 10.04 -0.71 18.12
CA LEU A 119 9.19 -1.85 17.73
C LEU A 119 9.15 -2.97 18.78
N ARG A 120 10.31 -3.30 19.38
CA ARG A 120 10.35 -4.28 20.47
C ARG A 120 9.60 -3.78 21.71
N GLY A 121 9.62 -2.47 21.97
CA GLY A 121 8.86 -1.84 23.05
C GLY A 121 7.35 -1.82 22.82
N SER A 122 6.86 -1.83 21.58
CA SER A 122 5.42 -1.84 21.26
C SER A 122 4.80 -3.23 21.13
N LYS A 123 5.51 -4.30 21.50
CA LYS A 123 5.02 -5.69 21.38
C LYS A 123 3.64 -5.92 22.00
N GLU A 124 3.35 -5.30 23.14
CA GLU A 124 2.06 -5.44 23.82
C GLU A 124 0.92 -4.82 23.00
N LEU A 125 1.11 -3.60 22.50
CA LEU A 125 0.18 -2.94 21.59
C LEU A 125 -0.05 -3.79 20.32
N LEU A 126 1.03 -4.26 19.69
CA LEU A 126 0.93 -5.07 18.48
C LEU A 126 0.13 -6.35 18.72
N LYS A 127 0.43 -7.08 19.80
CA LYS A 127 -0.32 -8.28 20.19
C LYS A 127 -1.78 -7.97 20.47
N PHE A 128 -2.06 -6.88 21.19
CA PHE A 128 -3.43 -6.44 21.46
C PHE A 128 -4.23 -6.22 20.17
N LEU A 129 -3.68 -5.48 19.20
CA LEU A 129 -4.35 -5.21 17.92
C LEU A 129 -4.55 -6.48 17.09
N VAL A 130 -3.53 -7.36 17.02
CA VAL A 130 -3.64 -8.65 16.30
C VAL A 130 -4.70 -9.54 16.91
N SER A 131 -4.73 -9.68 18.24
CA SER A 131 -5.71 -10.51 18.95
C SER A 131 -7.15 -10.02 18.81
N ASN A 132 -7.35 -8.72 18.53
CA ASN A 132 -8.65 -8.14 18.23
C ASN A 132 -8.99 -8.11 16.72
N GLY A 133 -8.17 -8.74 15.87
CA GLY A 133 -8.47 -8.90 14.44
C GLY A 133 -8.31 -7.62 13.60
N SER A 134 -7.58 -6.62 14.08
CA SER A 134 -7.33 -5.38 13.31
C SER A 134 -6.52 -5.65 12.03
N ASP A 135 -6.81 -4.93 10.93
CA ASP A 135 -5.92 -4.90 9.75
C ASP A 135 -4.66 -4.10 10.08
N LEU A 136 -3.69 -4.77 10.70
CA LEU A 136 -2.45 -4.20 11.20
C LEU A 136 -1.30 -4.36 10.20
N LYS A 137 -0.61 -3.27 9.92
CA LYS A 137 0.62 -3.22 9.12
C LYS A 137 1.75 -2.59 9.93
N LEU A 138 2.96 -3.14 9.80
CA LEU A 138 4.16 -2.49 10.32
C LEU A 138 4.74 -1.58 9.24
N MET A 139 5.08 -0.34 9.59
CA MET A 139 5.81 0.56 8.70
C MET A 139 7.17 0.91 9.29
N PHE A 140 8.23 0.51 8.63
CA PHE A 140 9.57 0.93 9.01
C PHE A 140 9.98 2.15 8.19
N LEU A 141 10.13 3.29 8.88
CA LEU A 141 10.61 4.54 8.32
C LEU A 141 12.13 4.49 8.24
N ARG A 142 12.65 4.21 7.05
CA ARG A 142 14.07 4.01 6.81
C ARG A 142 14.73 5.31 6.35
N SER A 143 15.90 5.60 6.91
CA SER A 143 16.89 6.49 6.31
C SER A 143 18.01 5.68 5.63
N LEU A 144 18.72 6.29 4.67
CA LEU A 144 19.73 5.58 3.88
C LEU A 144 20.73 4.84 4.80
N ARG A 145 21.05 3.58 4.43
CA ARG A 145 22.08 2.70 5.03
C ARG A 145 21.69 1.86 6.26
N GLU A 146 20.44 1.87 6.73
CA GLU A 146 20.04 0.97 7.83
C GLU A 146 19.91 -0.50 7.38
N ASP A 147 20.39 -1.44 8.20
CA ASP A 147 20.20 -2.88 7.97
C ASP A 147 18.75 -3.28 8.24
N LEU A 148 18.11 -3.85 7.23
CA LEU A 148 16.73 -4.32 7.30
C LEU A 148 16.56 -5.62 8.09
N ASN A 149 17.62 -6.45 8.24
CA ASN A 149 17.49 -7.78 8.82
C ASN A 149 16.77 -7.82 10.17
N PRO A 150 17.14 -6.99 11.18
CA PRO A 150 16.52 -7.10 12.50
C PRO A 150 15.04 -6.72 12.49
N ILE A 151 14.61 -5.91 11.52
CA ILE A 151 13.24 -5.43 11.38
C ILE A 151 12.40 -6.47 10.64
N LEU A 152 12.95 -7.05 9.57
CA LEU A 152 12.30 -8.13 8.83
C LEU A 152 12.15 -9.38 9.71
N GLU A 153 13.16 -9.73 10.51
CA GLU A 153 13.07 -10.79 11.51
C GLU A 153 11.98 -10.51 12.54
N PHE A 154 11.92 -9.29 13.08
CA PHE A 154 10.86 -8.91 14.02
C PHE A 154 9.46 -9.03 13.40
N ALA A 155 9.27 -8.56 12.17
CA ALA A 155 7.99 -8.66 11.46
C ALA A 155 7.62 -10.13 11.18
N LYS A 156 8.60 -10.95 10.78
CA LYS A 156 8.45 -12.39 10.55
C LYS A 156 8.02 -13.12 11.83
N ASP A 157 8.68 -12.85 12.96
CA ASP A 157 8.38 -13.46 14.26
C ASP A 157 6.96 -13.11 14.74
N MET A 158 6.47 -11.92 14.38
CA MET A 158 5.11 -11.49 14.69
C MET A 158 4.07 -11.88 13.63
N GLY A 159 4.49 -12.43 12.49
CA GLY A 159 3.61 -12.76 11.37
C GLY A 159 2.95 -11.53 10.73
N LEU A 160 3.59 -10.36 10.80
CA LEU A 160 3.04 -9.09 10.35
C LEU A 160 3.55 -8.69 8.97
N GLU A 161 2.66 -8.13 8.15
CA GLU A 161 3.03 -7.50 6.89
C GLU A 161 3.84 -6.22 7.17
N ILE A 162 5.02 -6.13 6.56
CA ILE A 162 5.91 -4.99 6.73
C ILE A 162 6.03 -4.15 5.45
N TRP A 163 5.99 -2.85 5.66
CA TRP A 163 6.18 -1.80 4.68
C TRP A 163 7.43 -1.01 5.04
N VAL A 164 8.38 -0.93 4.12
CA VAL A 164 9.57 -0.09 4.27
C VAL A 164 9.32 1.18 3.48
N ALA A 165 9.39 2.33 4.15
CA ALA A 165 9.08 3.62 3.56
C ALA A 165 10.15 4.66 3.88
N PRO A 166 10.35 5.66 3.00
CA PRO A 166 11.01 6.88 3.42
C PRO A 166 10.15 7.60 4.47
N PRO A 167 10.71 8.58 5.20
CA PRO A 167 9.90 9.48 6.00
C PRO A 167 8.77 10.10 5.16
N LEU A 168 7.52 9.76 5.49
CA LEU A 168 6.36 10.23 4.72
C LEU A 168 6.28 11.74 4.77
N PHE A 169 6.00 12.33 3.61
CA PHE A 169 5.87 13.75 3.37
C PHE A 169 7.17 14.55 3.47
N LYS A 170 8.33 13.89 3.33
CA LYS A 170 9.64 14.53 3.22
C LYS A 170 10.19 14.43 1.79
N ALA A 171 10.63 15.56 1.23
CA ALA A 171 11.24 15.57 -0.10
C ALA A 171 12.67 15.01 -0.02
N SER A 172 12.81 13.70 -0.16
CA SER A 172 14.12 13.05 -0.30
C SER A 172 14.34 12.63 -1.75
N ARG A 173 15.49 13.01 -2.33
CA ARG A 173 15.97 12.39 -3.57
C ARG A 173 16.14 10.90 -3.29
N ILE A 174 15.53 10.05 -4.12
CA ILE A 174 15.71 8.61 -4.05
C ILE A 174 17.13 8.33 -4.54
N GLU A 175 18.05 8.04 -3.62
CA GLU A 175 19.27 7.33 -3.97
C GLU A 175 18.91 5.85 -4.14
N ASP A 176 19.38 5.28 -5.24
CA ASP A 176 19.24 3.86 -5.60
C ASP A 176 19.59 2.99 -4.37
N PRO A 177 18.77 1.99 -3.98
CA PRO A 177 19.11 1.13 -2.84
C PRO A 177 20.50 0.53 -3.04
N SER A 178 21.47 1.04 -2.27
CA SER A 178 22.85 0.56 -2.26
C SER A 178 22.99 -0.90 -1.82
N ASP A 179 21.91 -1.48 -1.28
CA ASP A 179 21.84 -2.88 -0.87
C ASP A 179 21.55 -3.79 -2.07
N ARG A 180 22.62 -4.29 -2.70
CA ARG A 180 22.58 -5.23 -3.83
C ARG A 180 21.94 -6.58 -3.50
N SER A 181 21.64 -6.86 -2.23
CA SER A 181 20.96 -8.10 -1.81
C SER A 181 19.43 -8.02 -1.89
N LEU A 182 18.88 -6.85 -2.20
CA LEU A 182 17.43 -6.65 -2.33
C LEU A 182 16.97 -6.92 -3.76
N GLU A 183 16.03 -7.85 -3.90
CA GLU A 183 15.33 -8.09 -5.16
C GLU A 183 14.09 -7.20 -5.21
N ILE A 184 14.05 -6.26 -6.15
CA ILE A 184 12.95 -5.28 -6.27
C ILE A 184 12.03 -5.69 -7.42
N GLY A 185 10.79 -6.00 -7.08
CA GLY A 185 9.75 -6.34 -8.02
C GLY A 185 9.11 -5.14 -8.70
N ARG A 186 8.05 -5.42 -9.47
CA ARG A 186 7.28 -4.40 -10.20
C ARG A 186 6.44 -3.54 -9.26
N ARG A 187 6.07 -2.35 -9.75
CA ARG A 187 5.06 -1.49 -9.12
C ARG A 187 3.72 -2.22 -9.11
N VAL A 188 3.06 -2.22 -7.97
CA VAL A 188 1.77 -2.91 -7.76
C VAL A 188 0.63 -1.96 -7.41
N ALA A 189 0.91 -0.78 -6.84
CA ALA A 189 -0.12 0.18 -6.44
C ALA A 189 0.45 1.60 -6.25
N LYS A 190 -0.47 2.55 -6.02
CA LYS A 190 -0.19 3.85 -5.42
C LYS A 190 -0.58 3.85 -3.93
N PHE A 191 0.04 4.72 -3.15
CA PHE A 191 -0.27 4.96 -1.75
C PHE A 191 -0.27 6.46 -1.48
N MET A 192 -1.32 6.99 -0.82
CA MET A 192 -1.51 8.41 -0.57
C MET A 192 -1.29 9.29 -1.81
N SER A 193 -1.70 8.81 -2.99
CA SER A 193 -1.57 9.40 -4.33
C SER A 193 -0.15 9.67 -4.84
N VAL A 194 0.80 9.92 -3.95
CA VAL A 194 2.15 10.41 -4.26
C VAL A 194 3.23 9.39 -4.02
N TYR A 195 2.92 8.19 -3.50
CA TYR A 195 3.90 7.13 -3.38
C TYR A 195 3.57 5.94 -4.27
N ASP A 196 4.61 5.34 -4.83
CA ASP A 196 4.53 4.06 -5.51
C ASP A 196 4.79 2.94 -4.51
N VAL A 197 4.03 1.85 -4.63
CA VAL A 197 4.24 0.64 -3.85
C VAL A 197 4.79 -0.44 -4.77
N ARG A 198 5.90 -1.05 -4.35
CA ARG A 198 6.51 -2.23 -4.97
C ARG A 198 6.55 -3.39 -3.98
N ILE A 199 6.61 -4.60 -4.49
CA ILE A 199 6.99 -5.77 -3.70
C ILE A 199 8.50 -5.94 -3.82
N ALA A 200 9.18 -6.12 -2.68
CA ALA A 200 10.61 -6.39 -2.61
C ALA A 200 10.87 -7.62 -1.75
N PHE A 201 12.04 -8.25 -1.93
CA PHE A 201 12.43 -9.46 -1.23
C PHE A 201 13.84 -9.32 -0.66
N LYS A 202 14.03 -9.88 0.55
CA LYS A 202 15.35 -10.16 1.12
C LYS A 202 15.42 -11.65 1.41
N GLY A 203 16.11 -12.40 0.53
CA GLY A 203 15.94 -13.85 0.44
C GLY A 203 14.46 -14.22 0.17
N ASP A 204 13.91 -15.18 0.91
CA ASP A 204 12.52 -15.65 0.75
C ASP A 204 11.46 -14.75 1.42
N PHE A 205 11.85 -13.66 2.10
CA PHE A 205 10.92 -12.85 2.88
C PHE A 205 10.41 -11.62 2.09
N PRO A 206 9.10 -11.56 1.75
CA PRO A 206 8.54 -10.44 1.02
C PRO A 206 8.23 -9.27 1.95
N PHE A 207 8.41 -8.06 1.44
CA PHE A 207 7.96 -6.82 2.07
C PHE A 207 7.51 -5.80 1.02
N LYS A 208 6.68 -4.84 1.43
CA LYS A 208 6.30 -3.73 0.55
C LYS A 208 7.31 -2.60 0.68
N MET A 209 7.74 -2.04 -0.44
CA MET A 209 8.61 -0.89 -0.47
C MET A 209 7.84 0.30 -1.05
N ILE A 210 7.87 1.41 -0.32
CA ILE A 210 7.28 2.69 -0.73
C ILE A 210 8.39 3.53 -1.38
N GLU A 211 8.15 4.01 -2.60
CA GLU A 211 9.01 4.95 -3.32
C GLU A 211 8.28 6.28 -3.52
N GLY A 212 8.99 7.39 -3.39
CA GLY A 212 8.44 8.73 -3.57
C GLY A 212 8.84 9.66 -2.43
N PRO A 213 8.19 10.83 -2.31
CA PRO A 213 7.01 11.27 -3.07
C PRO A 213 7.29 11.48 -4.58
N ARG A 214 6.29 11.22 -5.43
CA ARG A 214 6.26 11.52 -6.86
C ARG A 214 4.96 12.25 -7.18
N CYS A 215 5.04 13.54 -7.50
CA CYS A 215 3.89 14.36 -7.85
C CYS A 215 3.53 14.14 -9.32
N GLU A 216 2.26 13.82 -9.60
CA GLU A 216 1.74 13.60 -10.95
C GLU A 216 0.62 14.60 -11.26
N ILE A 217 0.52 15.00 -12.54
CA ILE A 217 -0.64 15.78 -13.01
C ILE A 217 -1.93 14.99 -12.74
N GLY A 218 -2.92 15.66 -12.15
CA GLY A 218 -4.19 15.06 -11.77
C GLY A 218 -4.20 14.41 -10.39
N CYS A 219 -3.13 14.56 -9.59
CA CYS A 219 -3.09 14.14 -8.18
C CYS A 219 -4.34 14.59 -7.41
N LYS A 220 -5.02 13.63 -6.77
CA LYS A 220 -6.22 13.82 -5.93
C LYS A 220 -5.88 13.60 -4.47
N LEU A 221 -5.01 14.47 -3.96
CA LEU A 221 -4.65 14.52 -2.54
C LEU A 221 -5.28 15.77 -1.92
N LEU A 222 -5.76 15.64 -0.70
CA LEU A 222 -6.16 16.74 0.17
C LEU A 222 -5.49 16.59 1.53
N TYR A 223 -5.37 17.70 2.23
CA TYR A 223 -4.82 17.80 3.57
C TYR A 223 -5.76 18.61 4.46
N LEU A 224 -6.10 18.06 5.62
CA LEU A 224 -6.89 18.72 6.67
C LEU A 224 -6.02 18.83 7.92
N ASP A 225 -5.84 20.04 8.42
CA ASP A 225 -5.02 20.31 9.59
C ASP A 225 -5.82 20.38 10.90
N PRO A 226 -5.17 20.51 12.07
CA PRO A 226 -5.82 20.52 13.38
C PRO A 226 -6.74 21.72 13.60
N GLU A 227 -6.53 22.83 12.89
CA GLU A 227 -7.39 24.01 12.94
C GLU A 227 -8.64 23.84 12.06
N GLY A 228 -8.79 22.72 11.35
CA GLY A 228 -9.90 22.47 10.42
C GLY A 228 -9.71 23.14 9.07
N ARG A 229 -8.50 23.58 8.75
CA ARG A 229 -8.18 24.23 7.49
C ARG A 229 -7.80 23.20 6.44
N VAL A 230 -8.16 23.48 5.18
CA VAL A 230 -7.96 22.55 4.06
C VAL A 230 -6.89 23.07 3.11
N GLY A 231 -6.02 22.17 2.67
CA GLY A 231 -5.00 22.41 1.67
C GLY A 231 -4.89 21.24 0.70
N ARG A 232 -4.13 21.45 -0.38
CA ARG A 232 -3.96 20.45 -1.45
C ARG A 232 -2.98 19.35 -1.07
N CYS A 233 -2.03 19.61 -0.18
CA CYS A 233 -0.94 18.69 0.11
C CYS A 233 -0.20 19.04 1.41
N PRO A 234 0.32 18.06 2.16
CA PRO A 234 1.20 18.30 3.31
C PRO A 234 2.55 19.01 2.98
N PHE A 235 2.96 19.07 1.71
CA PHE A 235 4.32 19.41 1.27
C PHE A 235 4.68 20.92 1.12
N ASN A 236 3.85 21.85 1.58
CA ASN A 236 3.84 23.32 1.35
C ASN A 236 2.88 23.81 0.26
N VAL A 237 1.66 24.15 0.69
CA VAL A 237 0.79 25.16 0.07
C VAL A 237 0.17 25.96 1.23
N PRO A 238 -0.02 27.29 1.11
CA PRO A 238 -0.68 28.09 2.15
C PRO A 238 -2.01 27.46 2.51
N ILE A 239 -2.17 27.20 3.80
CA ILE A 239 -3.40 26.68 4.34
C ILE A 239 -4.40 27.83 4.32
N GLN A 240 -5.47 27.73 3.53
CA GLN A 240 -6.51 28.76 3.54
C GLN A 240 -7.07 28.82 4.96
N HIS A 241 -7.16 30.01 5.55
CA HIS A 241 -7.75 30.17 6.88
C HIS A 241 -9.27 30.17 6.75
N ASN A 242 -9.92 29.20 7.40
CA ASN A 242 -11.37 29.05 7.42
C ASN A 242 -12.01 28.85 6.02
N PRO A 243 -11.51 27.94 5.16
CA PRO A 243 -12.12 27.70 3.87
C PRO A 243 -13.47 27.05 4.10
N SER A 244 -14.49 27.54 3.42
CA SER A 244 -15.71 26.78 3.21
C SER A 244 -15.34 25.46 2.53
N PRO A 245 -15.98 24.34 2.87
CA PRO A 245 -15.60 23.07 2.25
C PRO A 245 -15.95 22.96 0.75
N LEU A 246 -16.75 23.89 0.19
CA LEU A 246 -16.83 24.12 -1.26
C LEU A 246 -15.50 24.61 -1.86
N GLU A 247 -14.75 25.43 -1.13
CA GLU A 247 -13.38 25.81 -1.53
C GLU A 247 -12.44 24.61 -1.46
N ALA A 248 -12.65 23.64 -0.57
CA ALA A 248 -11.85 22.41 -0.54
C ALA A 248 -11.94 21.62 -1.85
N VAL A 249 -13.12 21.57 -2.49
CA VAL A 249 -13.30 20.94 -3.80
C VAL A 249 -12.56 21.72 -4.89
N ARG A 250 -12.50 23.06 -4.78
CA ARG A 250 -11.68 23.89 -5.68
C ARG A 250 -10.20 23.58 -5.50
N ILE A 251 -9.71 23.58 -4.25
CA ILE A 251 -8.33 23.24 -3.86
C ILE A 251 -7.92 21.86 -4.39
N LEU A 252 -8.81 20.86 -4.31
CA LEU A 252 -8.57 19.51 -4.86
C LEU A 252 -8.34 19.49 -6.37
N ASN A 253 -8.94 20.44 -7.09
CA ASN A 253 -8.91 20.51 -8.56
C ASN A 253 -7.92 21.52 -9.11
N GLU A 254 -7.26 22.32 -8.26
CA GLU A 254 -6.16 23.21 -8.67
C GLU A 254 -5.01 22.43 -9.29
N SER A 255 -4.28 23.01 -10.24
CA SER A 255 -3.08 22.40 -10.83
C SER A 255 -1.93 22.36 -9.82
N CYS A 256 -1.06 21.34 -9.88
CA CYS A 256 0.13 21.25 -9.01
C CYS A 256 1.36 21.62 -9.83
N GLU A 257 2.07 22.66 -9.44
CA GLU A 257 3.34 23.04 -10.10
C GLU A 257 4.44 21.99 -9.93
N ARG A 258 4.33 21.12 -8.92
CA ARG A 258 5.24 19.98 -8.72
C ARG A 258 4.88 18.77 -9.59
N GLY A 259 3.72 18.77 -10.24
CA GLY A 259 3.22 17.62 -10.99
C GLY A 259 4.02 17.42 -12.27
N GLU A 260 4.77 16.32 -12.34
CA GLU A 260 5.37 15.90 -13.60
C GLU A 260 4.30 15.27 -14.51
N VAL A 261 4.46 15.43 -15.82
CA VAL A 261 3.59 14.78 -16.82
C VAL A 261 3.72 13.27 -16.65
N ARG A 262 2.60 12.62 -16.34
CA ARG A 262 2.53 11.17 -16.17
C ARG A 262 2.97 10.50 -17.48
N ARG A 263 4.12 9.81 -17.48
CA ARG A 263 4.38 8.80 -18.51
C ARG A 263 3.41 7.67 -18.24
N VAL A 264 2.38 7.56 -19.08
CA VAL A 264 1.47 6.42 -19.06
C VAL A 264 2.27 5.21 -19.49
N GLU A 265 2.60 4.34 -18.54
CA GLU A 265 3.15 3.02 -18.86
C GLU A 265 1.97 2.10 -19.17
N LEU A 266 1.76 1.81 -20.45
CA LEU A 266 0.81 0.79 -20.87
C LEU A 266 1.42 -0.57 -20.54
N VAL A 267 0.83 -1.25 -19.55
CA VAL A 267 1.18 -2.63 -19.23
C VAL A 267 0.15 -3.54 -19.88
N PRO A 268 0.50 -4.22 -21.00
CA PRO A 268 -0.42 -5.13 -21.64
C PRO A 268 -0.67 -6.35 -20.75
N SER A 269 -1.93 -6.77 -20.63
CA SER A 269 -2.34 -7.98 -19.90
C SER A 269 -2.89 -9.04 -20.84
N ILE A 270 -2.56 -10.31 -20.60
CA ILE A 270 -3.00 -11.43 -21.45
C ILE A 270 -3.93 -12.35 -20.65
N LYS A 271 -5.10 -12.65 -21.21
CA LYS A 271 -6.00 -13.70 -20.72
C LYS A 271 -6.24 -14.73 -21.81
N LEU A 272 -6.39 -15.99 -21.41
CA LEU A 272 -6.78 -17.09 -22.30
C LEU A 272 -8.26 -17.40 -22.08
N ILE A 273 -8.99 -17.66 -23.16
CA ILE A 273 -10.40 -18.01 -23.14
C ILE A 273 -10.55 -19.32 -23.91
N THR A 274 -11.19 -20.32 -23.32
CA THR A 274 -11.51 -21.58 -24.00
C THR A 274 -12.66 -21.40 -24.99
N GLU A 275 -12.87 -22.35 -25.90
CA GLU A 275 -14.02 -22.31 -26.82
C GLU A 275 -15.37 -22.26 -26.10
N GLU A 276 -15.43 -22.81 -24.89
CA GLU A 276 -16.59 -22.82 -24.00
C GLU A 276 -16.76 -21.50 -23.21
N GLY A 277 -15.87 -20.52 -23.40
CA GLY A 277 -15.91 -19.22 -22.74
C GLY A 277 -15.28 -19.18 -21.34
N ASN A 278 -14.61 -20.25 -20.89
CA ASN A 278 -13.95 -20.28 -19.59
C ASN A 278 -12.65 -19.47 -19.62
N GLU A 279 -12.43 -18.63 -18.59
CA GLU A 279 -11.28 -17.73 -18.54
C GLU A 279 -10.13 -18.28 -17.67
N ILE A 280 -8.90 -18.12 -18.17
CA ILE A 280 -7.65 -18.26 -17.41
C ILE A 280 -6.93 -16.91 -17.42
N TYR A 281 -6.72 -16.36 -16.23
CA TYR A 281 -6.17 -15.02 -16.06
C TYR A 281 -4.64 -15.02 -16.12
N GLU A 282 -4.06 -13.86 -16.44
CA GLU A 282 -2.60 -13.68 -16.48
C GLU A 282 -1.91 -14.12 -15.19
N ARG A 283 -2.48 -13.74 -14.04
CA ARG A 283 -2.00 -14.11 -12.70
C ARG A 283 -1.94 -15.62 -12.44
N ASP A 284 -2.70 -16.41 -13.20
CA ASP A 284 -2.72 -17.86 -13.11
C ASP A 284 -1.59 -18.45 -13.96
N LEU A 285 -1.35 -17.89 -15.15
CA LEU A 285 -0.21 -18.26 -16.02
C LEU A 285 1.13 -17.85 -15.40
N GLU A 286 1.21 -16.69 -14.76
CA GLU A 286 2.38 -16.26 -13.99
C GLU A 286 2.64 -17.18 -12.80
N LEU A 287 1.60 -17.66 -12.12
CA LEU A 287 1.73 -18.65 -11.05
C LEU A 287 2.30 -19.97 -11.59
N LEU A 288 1.83 -20.46 -12.75
CA LEU A 288 2.37 -21.68 -13.36
C LEU A 288 3.84 -21.50 -13.79
N SER A 289 4.17 -20.36 -14.39
CA SER A 289 5.55 -19.95 -14.72
C SER A 289 6.46 -20.05 -13.50
N LEU A 290 6.00 -19.47 -12.38
CA LEU A 290 6.71 -19.44 -11.12
C LEU A 290 6.86 -20.82 -10.47
N ILE A 291 5.84 -21.69 -10.57
CA ILE A 291 5.93 -23.08 -10.11
C ILE A 291 6.97 -23.85 -10.93
N GLY A 292 7.00 -23.67 -12.25
CA GLY A 292 7.98 -24.30 -13.13
C GLY A 292 9.41 -23.85 -12.84
N GLU A 293 9.61 -22.56 -12.54
CA GLU A 293 10.91 -22.00 -12.17
C GLU A 293 11.40 -22.48 -10.80
N LEU A 294 10.51 -22.51 -9.80
CA LEU A 294 10.88 -22.80 -8.41
C LEU A 294 10.85 -24.29 -8.06
N GLY A 295 10.08 -25.10 -8.80
CA GLY A 295 9.91 -26.54 -8.51
C GLY A 295 9.16 -26.84 -7.20
N SER A 296 8.48 -25.84 -6.61
CA SER A 296 7.77 -25.98 -5.34
C SER A 296 6.52 -25.12 -5.29
N LEU A 297 5.37 -25.74 -5.03
CA LEU A 297 4.12 -25.03 -4.74
C LEU A 297 4.24 -24.11 -3.53
N SER A 298 5.00 -24.53 -2.52
CA SER A 298 5.16 -23.73 -1.32
C SER A 298 5.97 -22.46 -1.58
N GLN A 299 7.00 -22.52 -2.44
CA GLN A 299 7.79 -21.35 -2.83
C GLN A 299 6.99 -20.45 -3.77
N ALA A 300 6.28 -21.01 -4.74
CA ALA A 300 5.41 -20.23 -5.62
C ALA A 300 4.28 -19.53 -4.85
N ALA A 301 3.67 -20.20 -3.88
CA ALA A 301 2.66 -19.61 -2.99
C ALA A 301 3.24 -18.42 -2.21
N ARG A 302 4.45 -18.57 -1.66
CA ARG A 302 5.16 -17.49 -0.96
C ARG A 302 5.44 -16.30 -1.86
N ALA A 303 5.97 -16.54 -3.05
CA ALA A 303 6.38 -15.50 -3.98
C ALA A 303 5.20 -14.64 -4.50
N ILE A 304 3.96 -15.13 -4.45
CA ILE A 304 2.76 -14.34 -4.79
C ILE A 304 1.85 -14.00 -3.59
N GLY A 305 2.34 -14.18 -2.35
CA GLY A 305 1.58 -13.81 -1.15
C GLY A 305 0.30 -14.62 -0.91
N ALA A 306 0.30 -15.91 -1.29
CA ALA A 306 -0.84 -16.82 -1.15
C ALA A 306 -0.52 -18.01 -0.23
N THR A 307 -1.55 -18.67 0.29
CA THR A 307 -1.37 -19.94 1.00
C THR A 307 -1.20 -21.09 0.00
N PRO A 308 -0.41 -22.14 0.31
CA PRO A 308 -0.29 -23.31 -0.56
C PRO A 308 -1.64 -23.96 -0.90
N SER A 309 -2.60 -23.94 0.04
CA SER A 309 -3.96 -24.43 -0.18
C SER A 309 -4.76 -23.57 -1.16
N SER A 310 -4.58 -22.25 -1.15
CA SER A 310 -5.18 -21.33 -2.13
C SER A 310 -4.62 -21.56 -3.53
N ILE A 311 -3.29 -21.72 -3.65
CA ILE A 311 -2.63 -22.08 -4.90
C ILE A 311 -3.16 -23.40 -5.43
N PHE A 312 -3.26 -24.42 -4.58
CA PHE A 312 -3.74 -25.73 -4.98
C PHE A 312 -5.18 -25.67 -5.50
N LYS A 313 -6.07 -24.90 -4.85
CA LYS A 313 -7.44 -24.66 -5.34
C LYS A 313 -7.45 -23.96 -6.70
N ARG A 314 -6.58 -22.97 -6.93
CA ARG A 314 -6.44 -22.29 -8.23
C ARG A 314 -5.98 -23.27 -9.31
N ILE A 315 -5.00 -24.11 -9.02
CA ILE A 315 -4.52 -25.15 -9.94
C ILE A 315 -5.66 -26.11 -10.30
N ARG A 316 -6.37 -26.64 -9.32
CA ARG A 316 -7.51 -27.56 -9.56
C ARG A 316 -8.60 -26.93 -10.41
N ARG A 317 -8.89 -25.65 -10.20
CA ARG A 317 -9.82 -24.90 -11.06
C ARG A 317 -9.29 -24.84 -12.50
N MET A 318 -8.03 -24.47 -12.70
CA MET A 318 -7.47 -24.42 -14.06
C MET A 318 -7.46 -25.80 -14.73
N GLU A 319 -7.12 -26.87 -14.00
CA GLU A 319 -7.16 -28.25 -14.51
C GLU A 319 -8.57 -28.64 -14.95
N SER A 320 -9.61 -28.24 -14.20
CA SER A 320 -11.01 -28.47 -14.61
C SER A 320 -11.43 -27.71 -15.87
N ILE A 321 -10.84 -26.52 -16.12
CA ILE A 321 -11.10 -25.71 -17.30
C ILE A 321 -10.34 -26.26 -18.52
N LEU A 322 -9.12 -26.74 -18.31
CA LEU A 322 -8.21 -27.17 -19.37
C LEU A 322 -8.34 -28.64 -19.74
N GLY A 323 -8.92 -29.46 -18.86
CA GLY A 323 -9.11 -30.89 -19.10
C GLY A 323 -7.85 -31.74 -18.94
N PHE A 324 -6.75 -31.19 -18.41
CA PHE A 324 -5.51 -31.93 -18.14
C PHE A 324 -4.84 -31.47 -16.84
N ASN A 325 -4.00 -32.33 -16.25
CA ASN A 325 -3.24 -31.99 -15.04
C ASN A 325 -2.14 -30.99 -15.35
N LEU A 326 -1.98 -29.96 -14.52
CA LEU A 326 -0.98 -28.91 -14.74
C LEU A 326 0.34 -29.20 -14.05
N ILE A 327 0.29 -30.02 -13.01
CA ILE A 327 1.46 -30.37 -12.20
C ILE A 327 1.57 -31.87 -11.99
N THR A 328 2.81 -32.35 -11.90
CA THR A 328 3.16 -33.66 -11.37
C THR A 328 3.82 -33.51 -10.02
N SER A 329 3.54 -34.43 -9.10
CA SER A 329 4.17 -34.47 -7.78
C SER A 329 5.02 -35.72 -7.66
N SER A 330 6.25 -35.59 -7.15
CA SER A 330 7.02 -36.75 -6.70
C SER A 330 6.60 -37.07 -5.25
N ARG A 331 6.09 -38.29 -5.02
CA ARG A 331 5.91 -38.79 -3.65
C ARG A 331 7.30 -38.99 -3.03
N GLY A 332 7.55 -38.38 -1.87
CA GLY A 332 8.82 -38.54 -1.17
C GLY A 332 8.68 -38.44 0.34
N GLY A 333 8.93 -39.56 1.04
CA GLY A 333 9.50 -39.53 2.39
C GLY A 333 10.92 -38.93 2.39
N TYR A 334 11.50 -38.68 3.57
CA TYR A 334 12.82 -38.09 3.93
C TYR A 334 13.36 -36.90 3.10
N LEU A 335 13.41 -36.97 1.77
CA LEU A 335 13.71 -35.89 0.83
C LEU A 335 12.38 -35.26 0.35
N ARG A 336 12.00 -34.15 0.98
CA ARG A 336 10.79 -33.34 0.73
C ARG A 336 10.34 -33.35 -0.75
N GLY A 337 9.14 -33.86 -1.02
CA GLY A 337 8.56 -33.97 -2.36
C GLY A 337 8.53 -32.64 -3.13
N GLY A 338 8.88 -32.70 -4.41
CA GLY A 338 8.90 -31.56 -5.34
C GLY A 338 7.66 -31.54 -6.25
N VAL A 339 7.43 -30.40 -6.89
CA VAL A 339 6.36 -30.23 -7.88
C VAL A 339 6.97 -29.78 -9.19
N ARG A 340 6.58 -30.42 -10.29
CA ARG A 340 6.97 -30.02 -11.63
C ARG A 340 5.73 -29.76 -12.48
N LEU A 341 5.86 -28.92 -13.49
CA LEU A 341 4.81 -28.79 -14.50
C LEU A 341 4.73 -30.10 -15.32
N THR A 342 3.54 -30.41 -15.83
CA THR A 342 3.40 -31.42 -16.88
C THR A 342 3.98 -30.89 -18.20
N PRO A 343 4.40 -31.75 -19.14
CA PRO A 343 4.89 -31.30 -20.46
C PRO A 343 3.90 -30.36 -21.17
N GLU A 344 2.60 -30.64 -21.07
CA GLU A 344 1.53 -29.81 -21.63
C GLU A 344 1.48 -28.43 -20.97
N CYS A 345 1.66 -28.37 -19.64
CA CYS A 345 1.70 -27.11 -18.91
C CYS A 345 2.99 -26.32 -19.17
N GLU A 346 4.12 -26.99 -19.33
CA GLU A 346 5.39 -26.35 -19.71
C GLU A 346 5.26 -25.66 -21.08
N GLU A 347 4.66 -26.34 -22.06
CA GLU A 347 4.41 -25.79 -23.39
C GLU A 347 3.43 -24.61 -23.34
N LEU A 348 2.36 -24.70 -22.53
CA LEU A 348 1.42 -23.59 -22.30
C LEU A 348 2.13 -22.34 -21.75
N VAL A 349 2.94 -22.53 -20.70
CA VAL A 349 3.72 -21.46 -20.06
C VAL A 349 4.73 -20.87 -21.03
N ARG A 350 5.43 -21.70 -21.82
CA ARG A 350 6.39 -21.26 -22.83
C ARG A 350 5.72 -20.35 -23.86
N ARG A 351 4.60 -20.78 -24.45
CA ARG A 351 3.84 -19.97 -25.43
C ARG A 351 3.33 -18.67 -24.83
N TYR A 352 2.83 -18.72 -23.59
CA TYR A 352 2.42 -17.51 -22.87
C TYR A 352 3.58 -16.52 -22.70
N ARG A 353 4.76 -16.99 -22.27
CA ARG A 353 5.95 -16.13 -22.11
C ARG A 353 6.38 -15.52 -23.44
N GLU A 354 6.41 -16.30 -24.51
CA GLU A 354 6.76 -15.82 -25.85
C GLU A 354 5.79 -14.75 -26.35
N LEU A 355 4.48 -14.99 -26.19
CA LEU A 355 3.46 -14.01 -26.53
C LEU A 355 3.62 -12.73 -25.69
N LYS A 356 3.85 -12.87 -24.39
CA LYS A 356 4.06 -11.73 -23.49
C LYS A 356 5.27 -10.90 -23.88
N VAL A 357 6.40 -11.54 -24.17
CA VAL A 357 7.61 -10.86 -24.63
C VAL A 357 7.38 -10.17 -25.96
N SER A 358 6.71 -10.83 -26.92
CA SER A 358 6.37 -10.24 -28.21
C SER A 358 5.50 -8.99 -28.08
N ILE A 359 4.46 -9.07 -27.25
CA ILE A 359 3.57 -7.95 -26.97
C ILE A 359 4.35 -6.83 -26.27
N ILE A 360 5.10 -7.12 -25.20
CA ILE A 360 5.91 -6.12 -24.49
C ILE A 360 6.87 -5.42 -25.46
N ASN A 361 7.61 -6.16 -26.29
CA ASN A 361 8.56 -5.60 -27.25
C ASN A 361 7.87 -4.71 -28.29
N LYS A 362 6.69 -5.12 -28.78
CA LYS A 362 5.90 -4.33 -29.73
C LYS A 362 5.43 -3.01 -29.12
N TYR A 363 4.99 -3.00 -27.86
CA TYR A 363 4.47 -1.80 -27.20
C TYR A 363 5.55 -0.93 -26.54
N ARG A 364 6.78 -1.46 -26.33
CA ARG A 364 7.92 -0.70 -25.81
C ARG A 364 8.46 0.35 -26.79
N LEU A 365 8.29 0.15 -28.09
CA LEU A 365 8.72 1.08 -29.14
C LEU A 365 7.71 2.23 -29.36
N SER A 366 6.43 2.04 -29.05
CA SER A 366 5.38 3.05 -29.24
C SER A 366 5.32 4.15 -28.18
N SER A 367 6.14 4.07 -27.12
CA SER A 367 6.12 5.05 -26.01
C SER A 367 7.28 6.07 -26.05
N VAL A 368 8.09 6.08 -27.10
CA VAL A 368 9.28 6.96 -27.21
C VAL A 368 9.11 8.14 -28.18
N GLU A 369 8.07 8.20 -29.01
CA GLU A 369 7.91 9.31 -29.96
C GLU A 369 6.62 10.09 -29.75
N LYS A 370 6.63 11.03 -28.80
CA LYS A 370 6.03 12.38 -28.98
C LYS A 370 6.79 13.38 -28.12
N SER A 371 7.98 13.74 -28.59
CA SER A 371 8.66 14.96 -28.22
C SER A 371 9.14 15.60 -29.51
N SER A 372 8.44 16.67 -29.92
CA SER A 372 8.85 17.79 -30.80
C SER A 372 7.62 18.27 -31.59
N GLY A 373 7.04 19.38 -31.16
CA GLY A 373 5.92 20.09 -31.78
C GLY A 373 5.56 21.28 -30.93
#